data_AF-A0A853FK14-F1
#
_entry.id   AF-A0A853FK14-F1
#
_cell.length_a   1.000
_cell.length_b   1.000
_cell.length_c   1.000
_cell.angle_alpha   90.00
_cell.angle_beta   90.00
_cell.angle_gamma   90.00
#
_symmetry.space_group_name_H-M   'P 1'
#
loop_
_entity.id
_entity.type
_entity.pdbx_description
1 polymer ?
#
loop_
_entity_poly.entity_id
_entity_poly.type
_entity_poly.pdbx_seq_one_letter_code
_entity_poly.pdbx_strand_id
1 'polypeptide(L)'
;MRMKKQYLLGLVALTALAAGATAWQAGNQGQSENSAGSVVVPLAAPAGTTSANTQAGGVTPLLATDYQAVAKTFLTKVHNAFIKTTSTPNSSVMMYANVLNYQPGPDNYVKGSDVAYLWTEDNMVRALYWGARLDSATYKPLLLSAVDQLDWYWNPNCAGSAPGATPGGYGVRHGQPCYYDDNALLGGNMLNVYLDVSLTQSVSDNAFKALGYVDNNQNSHNGVSQKPGDPDWSTAFYMSPVTRVGAAYSRWAARFPNKPAAPGRLTWGTDMFNQVNLASMDLLAPSGLFRGGATCNTAGQPFVCDSGNSGVLAGNSTGVAALALAIHKNNPSETAKLAYAQSMMNTVLAHSAWFPSSGGIKQNAPTGGYATIDLLCQLYLLDNDVTWYNSAKSLVDFLIASNKDRYGWYANGVPGDGDTGETDGDPSGLAGTWAEDRTGNTRPADTQARLITQAAAAAALLQFAYIDKIKNGG
;
A
#
# COMPACT_ATOMS: atom_id res chain seq x y z
N MET A 1 61.87 -26.22 -16.33
CA MET A 1 61.17 -26.75 -15.14
C MET A 1 61.91 -26.30 -13.88
N ARG A 2 61.46 -25.22 -13.23
CA ARG A 2 62.08 -24.69 -12.00
C ARG A 2 61.00 -24.22 -11.02
N MET A 3 60.97 -24.94 -9.90
CA MET A 3 60.81 -24.55 -8.50
C MET A 3 60.10 -23.24 -8.10
N LYS A 4 59.13 -23.43 -7.19
CA LYS A 4 58.90 -22.77 -5.88
C LYS A 4 59.46 -21.35 -5.65
N LYS A 5 58.60 -20.45 -5.13
CA LYS A 5 58.75 -19.83 -3.78
C LYS A 5 57.52 -18.96 -3.41
N GLN A 6 56.89 -19.31 -2.30
CA GLN A 6 56.21 -18.38 -1.38
C GLN A 6 57.29 -17.69 -0.52
N TYR A 7 57.06 -16.45 -0.06
CA TYR A 7 57.35 -15.85 1.27
C TYR A 7 56.84 -14.39 1.20
N LEU A 8 55.76 -14.00 1.89
CA LEU A 8 55.62 -13.56 3.29
C LEU A 8 56.05 -12.12 3.59
N LEU A 9 55.14 -11.44 4.31
CA LEU A 9 55.32 -10.36 5.31
C LEU A 9 55.43 -8.89 4.86
N GLY A 10 54.56 -8.07 5.47
CA GLY A 10 55.02 -6.86 6.16
C GLY A 10 54.13 -5.63 6.10
N LEU A 11 53.38 -5.39 7.18
CA LEU A 11 53.08 -4.12 7.87
C LEU A 11 52.58 -2.88 7.08
N VAL A 12 51.36 -2.40 7.33
CA VAL A 12 50.95 -1.36 8.32
C VAL A 12 51.08 0.10 7.83
N ALA A 13 49.89 0.64 7.52
CA ALA A 13 49.31 1.94 7.92
C ALA A 13 49.79 3.30 7.37
N LEU A 14 48.74 4.09 7.07
CA LEU A 14 48.58 5.55 7.15
C LEU A 14 49.31 6.45 6.12
N THR A 15 48.56 7.06 5.21
CA THR A 15 48.06 8.46 5.34
C THR A 15 47.27 8.87 4.09
N ALA A 16 46.28 9.74 4.29
CA ALA A 16 45.39 10.31 3.29
C ALA A 16 46.00 11.52 2.57
N LEU A 17 45.58 11.76 1.32
CA LEU A 17 44.93 13.00 0.81
C LEU A 17 45.26 13.29 -0.67
N ALA A 18 44.17 13.50 -1.41
CA ALA A 18 43.96 14.43 -2.53
C ALA A 18 44.82 14.32 -3.81
N ALA A 19 44.16 14.04 -4.94
CA ALA A 19 43.97 14.98 -6.07
C ALA A 19 43.65 14.27 -7.41
N GLY A 20 42.78 14.90 -8.21
CA GLY A 20 42.68 14.77 -9.68
C GLY A 20 41.89 13.55 -10.18
N ALA A 21 40.64 13.64 -10.66
CA ALA A 21 40.10 14.43 -11.77
C ALA A 21 40.81 14.18 -13.11
N THR A 22 40.17 13.32 -13.93
CA THR A 22 40.03 13.26 -15.41
C THR A 22 39.83 11.79 -15.78
N ALA A 23 39.02 11.34 -16.73
CA ALA A 23 37.94 11.88 -17.53
C ALA A 23 37.44 10.65 -18.31
N TRP A 24 36.13 10.40 -18.39
CA TRP A 24 35.61 9.69 -19.57
C TRP A 24 34.32 10.36 -20.03
N GLN A 25 34.54 11.31 -20.94
CA GLN A 25 33.53 11.88 -21.81
C GLN A 25 33.08 10.81 -22.81
N ALA A 26 31.77 10.59 -22.89
CA ALA A 26 31.09 10.35 -24.15
C ALA A 26 29.62 10.73 -24.00
N GLY A 27 29.15 11.66 -24.83
CA GLY A 27 27.73 11.78 -25.17
C GLY A 27 26.95 12.94 -24.55
N ASN A 28 27.50 14.15 -24.49
CA ASN A 28 26.70 15.35 -24.27
C ASN A 28 26.24 15.91 -25.62
N GLN A 29 25.01 15.61 -26.04
CA GLN A 29 24.28 16.41 -27.02
C GLN A 29 22.85 16.64 -26.51
N GLY A 30 22.60 17.87 -26.09
CA GLY A 30 21.32 18.57 -26.24
C GLY A 30 20.11 17.96 -25.54
N GLN A 31 19.97 18.23 -24.24
CA GLN A 31 18.66 18.60 -23.72
C GLN A 31 18.79 19.97 -23.08
N SER A 32 18.39 20.97 -23.86
CA SER A 32 18.10 22.31 -23.38
C SER A 32 17.18 22.20 -22.17
N GLU A 33 17.48 23.02 -21.16
CA GLU A 33 16.60 23.38 -20.07
C GLU A 33 15.23 23.76 -20.62
N ASN A 34 14.32 22.78 -20.72
CA ASN A 34 12.90 23.07 -20.74
C ASN A 34 12.55 23.45 -19.31
N SER A 35 12.80 24.72 -19.03
CA SER A 35 11.91 25.55 -18.21
C SER A 35 10.51 25.47 -18.82
N ALA A 36 9.86 24.32 -18.65
CA ALA A 36 8.43 24.20 -18.77
C ALA A 36 7.87 25.04 -17.64
N GLY A 37 7.56 26.30 -17.95
CA GLY A 37 6.82 27.18 -17.07
C GLY A 37 5.66 26.39 -16.47
N SER A 38 5.44 26.55 -15.18
CA SER A 38 4.30 25.98 -14.46
C SER A 38 3.04 26.28 -15.26
N VAL A 39 2.58 25.31 -16.06
CA VAL A 39 1.23 25.32 -16.58
C VAL A 39 0.38 25.07 -15.34
N VAL A 40 -0.19 26.15 -14.82
CA VAL A 40 -1.30 26.07 -13.88
C VAL A 40 -2.45 25.47 -14.68
N VAL A 41 -2.51 24.14 -14.73
CA VAL A 41 -3.66 23.43 -15.25
C VAL A 41 -4.81 23.76 -14.31
N PRO A 42 -5.95 24.26 -14.80
CA PRO A 42 -7.15 24.35 -13.98
C PRO A 42 -7.46 22.95 -13.48
N LEU A 43 -7.23 22.70 -12.19
CA LEU A 43 -7.65 21.48 -11.52
C LEU A 43 -9.17 21.47 -11.51
N ALA A 44 -9.77 20.90 -12.54
CA ALA A 44 -11.15 20.46 -12.42
C ALA A 44 -11.11 19.28 -11.44
N ALA A 45 -11.50 19.52 -10.19
CA ALA A 45 -11.94 18.42 -9.34
C ALA A 45 -12.96 17.59 -10.14
N PRO A 46 -12.99 16.25 -9.99
CA PRO A 46 -14.08 15.47 -10.57
C PRO A 46 -15.38 16.18 -10.17
N ALA A 47 -16.24 16.49 -11.15
CA ALA A 47 -17.45 17.25 -10.91
C ALA A 47 -18.36 16.48 -9.93
N GLY A 48 -18.14 16.71 -8.64
CA GLY A 48 -18.89 16.12 -7.55
C GLY A 48 -20.09 17.00 -7.27
N THR A 49 -21.27 16.41 -7.41
CA THR A 49 -22.48 16.97 -6.81
C THR A 49 -22.24 17.19 -5.33
N THR A 50 -22.62 18.36 -4.81
CA THR A 50 -22.49 18.76 -3.39
C THR A 50 -23.45 18.00 -2.45
N SER A 51 -23.75 16.74 -2.73
CA SER A 51 -24.73 15.96 -2.00
C SER A 51 -24.30 14.49 -1.89
N ALA A 52 -23.32 14.19 -1.02
CA ALA A 52 -23.21 12.87 -0.43
C ALA A 52 -23.99 12.85 0.89
N ASN A 53 -25.32 12.94 0.79
CA ASN A 53 -26.22 12.70 1.90
C ASN A 53 -27.11 11.50 1.56
N THR A 54 -26.47 10.33 1.47
CA THR A 54 -27.17 9.06 1.57
C THR A 54 -26.26 8.12 2.32
N GLN A 55 -26.67 7.86 3.55
CA GLN A 55 -26.09 6.95 4.51
C GLN A 55 -25.61 5.66 3.83
N ALA A 56 -24.43 5.17 4.21
CA ALA A 56 -24.23 3.72 4.28
C ALA A 56 -25.34 3.17 5.18
N GLY A 57 -26.44 2.75 4.56
CA GLY A 57 -27.67 2.39 5.26
C GLY A 57 -27.53 1.08 6.01
N GLY A 58 -28.31 0.95 7.09
CA GLY A 58 -28.86 -0.34 7.51
C GLY A 58 -28.34 -0.98 8.80
N VAL A 59 -27.30 -0.46 9.46
CA VAL A 59 -26.83 -1.10 10.70
C VAL A 59 -27.47 -0.43 11.92
N THR A 60 -28.26 -1.19 12.69
CA THR A 60 -28.69 -0.80 14.04
C THR A 60 -27.44 -0.38 14.82
N PRO A 61 -27.38 0.83 15.40
CA PRO A 61 -26.22 1.25 16.17
C PRO A 61 -25.87 0.19 17.20
N LEU A 62 -24.66 -0.37 17.12
CA LEU A 62 -24.15 -1.20 18.20
C LEU A 62 -24.14 -0.32 19.46
N LEU A 63 -24.70 -0.82 20.56
CA LEU A 63 -24.47 -0.26 21.90
C LEU A 63 -22.96 -0.05 22.09
N ALA A 64 -22.58 1.00 22.84
CA ALA A 64 -21.21 1.48 23.06
C ALA A 64 -20.14 0.39 22.79
N THR A 65 -19.65 0.34 21.56
CA THR A 65 -18.67 -0.66 21.14
C THR A 65 -17.31 -0.18 21.59
N ASP A 66 -16.64 -0.96 22.44
CA ASP A 66 -15.24 -0.72 22.73
C ASP A 66 -14.39 -1.16 21.52
N TYR A 67 -14.24 -0.24 20.56
CA TYR A 67 -13.46 -0.48 19.34
C TYR A 67 -12.01 -0.85 19.66
N GLN A 68 -11.44 -0.31 20.75
CA GLN A 68 -10.07 -0.63 21.16
C GLN A 68 -9.97 -2.09 21.61
N ALA A 69 -10.89 -2.57 22.45
CA ALA A 69 -10.91 -3.96 22.88
C ALA A 69 -11.12 -4.91 21.69
N VAL A 70 -12.13 -4.64 20.84
CA VAL A 70 -12.43 -5.48 19.67
C VAL A 70 -11.23 -5.56 18.72
N ALA A 71 -10.62 -4.42 18.37
CA ALA A 71 -9.52 -4.36 17.43
C ALA A 71 -8.26 -5.05 17.96
N LYS A 72 -7.89 -4.81 19.24
CA LYS A 72 -6.72 -5.44 19.87
C LYS A 72 -6.88 -6.94 20.01
N THR A 73 -8.04 -7.41 20.48
CA THR A 73 -8.32 -8.85 20.58
C THR A 73 -8.23 -9.52 19.22
N PHE A 74 -8.75 -8.88 18.16
CA PHE A 74 -8.68 -9.44 16.83
C PHE A 74 -7.24 -9.48 16.28
N LEU A 75 -6.44 -8.41 16.44
CA LEU A 75 -5.03 -8.42 16.04
C LEU A 75 -4.24 -9.52 16.76
N THR A 76 -4.42 -9.66 18.07
CA THR A 76 -3.75 -10.72 18.85
C THR A 76 -4.15 -12.11 18.35
N LYS A 77 -5.43 -12.31 18.00
CA LYS A 77 -5.91 -13.56 17.38
C LYS A 77 -5.21 -13.81 16.04
N VAL A 78 -5.17 -12.81 15.15
CA VAL A 78 -4.50 -12.93 13.84
C VAL A 78 -3.02 -13.26 14.02
N HIS A 79 -2.31 -12.51 14.86
CA HIS A 79 -0.89 -12.73 15.13
C HIS A 79 -0.62 -14.17 15.59
N ASN A 80 -1.32 -14.64 16.64
CA ASN A 80 -1.10 -15.96 17.21
C ASN A 80 -1.50 -17.10 16.25
N ALA A 81 -2.58 -16.92 15.49
CA ALA A 81 -3.08 -17.94 14.60
C ALA A 81 -2.19 -18.11 13.36
N PHE A 82 -1.58 -17.04 12.86
CA PHE A 82 -0.78 -17.08 11.63
C PHE A 82 0.72 -17.16 11.86
N ILE A 83 1.26 -16.75 13.02
CA ILE A 83 2.70 -16.78 13.26
C ILE A 83 3.25 -18.21 13.14
N LYS A 84 4.35 -18.37 12.40
CA LYS A 84 5.06 -19.62 12.20
C LYS A 84 6.57 -19.38 12.22
N THR A 85 7.33 -20.40 12.56
CA THR A 85 8.78 -20.37 12.43
C THR A 85 9.18 -21.02 11.13
N THR A 86 9.98 -20.32 10.33
CA THR A 86 10.57 -20.83 9.09
C THR A 86 12.07 -20.96 9.26
N SER A 87 12.63 -22.11 8.91
CA SER A 87 14.07 -22.33 8.89
C SER A 87 14.68 -21.78 7.59
N THR A 88 15.68 -20.92 7.72
CA THR A 88 16.68 -20.67 6.68
C THR A 88 17.88 -21.59 6.90
N PRO A 89 18.80 -21.74 5.93
CA PRO A 89 20.03 -22.51 6.14
C PRO A 89 20.87 -22.06 7.34
N ASN A 90 20.71 -20.81 7.80
CA ASN A 90 21.57 -20.18 8.82
C ASN A 90 20.82 -19.66 10.06
N SER A 91 19.47 -19.69 10.10
CA SER A 91 18.68 -19.17 11.23
C SER A 91 17.23 -19.65 11.21
N SER A 92 16.55 -19.57 12.36
CA SER A 92 15.08 -19.63 12.42
C SER A 92 14.53 -18.21 12.39
N VAL A 93 13.62 -17.93 11.46
CA VAL A 93 12.98 -16.62 11.29
C VAL A 93 11.51 -16.79 11.59
N MET A 94 10.97 -16.03 12.54
CA MET A 94 9.51 -15.98 12.69
C MET A 94 8.94 -15.27 11.46
N MET A 95 7.82 -15.77 10.97
CA MET A 95 7.12 -15.29 9.78
C MET A 95 5.64 -15.56 10.01
N TYR A 96 4.80 -15.27 9.03
CA TYR A 96 3.41 -15.69 9.06
C TYR A 96 3.10 -16.73 7.99
N ALA A 97 2.11 -17.58 8.27
CA ALA A 97 1.49 -18.44 7.27
C ALA A 97 0.68 -17.58 6.29
N ASN A 98 0.63 -17.96 5.02
CA ASN A 98 -0.19 -17.23 4.06
C ASN A 98 -1.70 -17.42 4.32
N VAL A 99 -2.08 -18.64 4.72
CA VAL A 99 -3.47 -19.05 4.94
C VAL A 99 -3.58 -19.96 6.17
N LEU A 100 -4.75 -19.98 6.78
CA LEU A 100 -5.23 -21.06 7.64
C LEU A 100 -6.26 -21.87 6.86
N ASN A 101 -6.10 -23.19 6.82
CA ASN A 101 -7.05 -24.09 6.17
C ASN A 101 -8.07 -24.58 7.19
N TYR A 102 -9.34 -24.50 6.85
CA TYR A 102 -10.41 -25.08 7.66
C TYR A 102 -10.24 -26.61 7.73
N GLN A 103 -10.37 -27.17 8.93
CA GLN A 103 -10.37 -28.61 9.17
C GLN A 103 -11.59 -28.99 10.02
N PRO A 104 -12.41 -29.97 9.62
CA PRO A 104 -13.47 -30.49 10.48
C PRO A 104 -12.86 -31.14 11.74
N GLY A 105 -13.04 -30.53 12.92
CA GLY A 105 -12.47 -31.05 14.16
C GLY A 105 -12.37 -30.01 15.28
N PRO A 106 -11.73 -30.35 16.43
CA PRO A 106 -11.59 -29.44 17.57
C PRO A 106 -10.73 -28.21 17.22
N ASP A 107 -9.71 -28.39 16.38
CA ASP A 107 -8.90 -27.32 15.81
C ASP A 107 -9.49 -26.94 14.45
N ASN A 108 -10.46 -26.02 14.47
CA ASN A 108 -11.23 -25.65 13.27
C ASN A 108 -10.36 -25.05 12.14
N TYR A 109 -9.14 -24.58 12.43
CA TYR A 109 -8.22 -24.00 11.44
C TYR A 109 -6.77 -24.41 11.73
N VAL A 110 -6.06 -24.86 10.70
CA VAL A 110 -4.65 -25.26 10.76
C VAL A 110 -3.80 -24.41 9.82
N LYS A 111 -2.59 -24.02 10.24
CA LYS A 111 -1.66 -23.22 9.43
C LYS A 111 -1.30 -23.94 8.14
N GLY A 112 -1.37 -23.21 7.03
CA GLY A 112 -0.84 -23.67 5.75
C GLY A 112 0.68 -23.90 5.79
N SER A 113 1.17 -24.77 4.88
CA SER A 113 2.60 -25.07 4.72
C SER A 113 3.43 -23.85 4.32
N ASP A 114 2.81 -22.92 3.61
CA ASP A 114 3.47 -21.81 2.97
C ASP A 114 3.75 -20.64 3.90
N VAL A 115 4.86 -19.94 3.66
CA VAL A 115 5.10 -18.60 4.22
C VAL A 115 4.26 -17.60 3.45
N ALA A 116 3.82 -16.54 4.14
CA ALA A 116 3.15 -15.39 3.55
C ALA A 116 3.91 -14.88 2.31
N TYR A 117 3.15 -14.36 1.35
CA TYR A 117 3.73 -13.52 0.31
C TYR A 117 4.11 -12.16 0.89
N LEU A 118 5.02 -11.43 0.22
CA LEU A 118 5.45 -10.11 0.67
C LEU A 118 4.27 -9.15 0.88
N TRP A 119 3.33 -9.10 -0.05
CA TRP A 119 2.12 -8.29 0.08
C TRP A 119 1.27 -8.68 1.30
N THR A 120 1.21 -9.97 1.61
CA THR A 120 0.52 -10.50 2.78
C THR A 120 1.22 -10.08 4.09
N GLU A 121 2.56 -10.16 4.11
CA GLU A 121 3.40 -9.71 5.23
C GLU A 121 3.28 -8.20 5.46
N ASP A 122 3.29 -7.39 4.39
CA ASP A 122 3.09 -5.93 4.45
C ASP A 122 1.77 -5.56 5.13
N ASN A 123 0.68 -6.27 4.85
CA ASN A 123 -0.60 -6.01 5.51
C ASN A 123 -0.55 -6.34 7.01
N MET A 124 0.24 -7.34 7.43
CA MET A 124 0.47 -7.62 8.85
C MET A 124 1.33 -6.52 9.51
N VAL A 125 2.38 -6.03 8.83
CA VAL A 125 3.15 -4.84 9.27
C VAL A 125 2.22 -3.64 9.45
N ARG A 126 1.29 -3.42 8.52
CA ARG A 126 0.29 -2.35 8.59
C ARG A 126 -0.66 -2.49 9.78
N ALA A 127 -1.13 -3.70 10.07
CA ALA A 127 -1.96 -3.96 11.24
C ALA A 127 -1.19 -3.71 12.55
N LEU A 128 0.04 -4.22 12.64
CA LEU A 128 0.93 -4.01 13.79
C LEU A 128 1.31 -2.53 13.97
N TYR A 129 1.46 -1.76 12.89
CA TYR A 129 1.67 -0.31 12.92
C TYR A 129 0.52 0.39 13.66
N TRP A 130 -0.73 0.12 13.28
CA TRP A 130 -1.89 0.71 13.97
C TRP A 130 -2.05 0.17 15.40
N GLY A 131 -1.70 -1.10 15.62
CA GLY A 131 -1.60 -1.68 16.97
C GLY A 131 -0.63 -0.90 17.85
N ALA A 132 0.57 -0.58 17.35
CA ALA A 132 1.58 0.17 18.07
C ALA A 132 1.18 1.63 18.33
N ARG A 133 0.39 2.23 17.43
CA ARG A 133 -0.20 3.57 17.64
C ARG A 133 -1.25 3.60 18.76
N LEU A 134 -1.97 2.49 18.97
CA LEU A 134 -2.97 2.34 20.02
C LEU A 134 -2.39 1.92 21.38
N ASP A 135 -1.54 0.90 21.36
CA ASP A 135 -0.87 0.30 22.51
C ASP A 135 0.57 -0.03 22.14
N SER A 136 1.44 0.98 22.28
CA SER A 136 2.84 0.87 21.93
C SER A 136 3.59 -0.15 22.80
N ALA A 137 3.18 -0.39 24.05
CA ALA A 137 3.90 -1.31 24.93
C ALA A 137 3.77 -2.75 24.44
N THR A 138 2.58 -3.12 23.97
CA THR A 138 2.28 -4.46 23.46
C THR A 138 2.77 -4.67 22.04
N TYR A 139 2.44 -3.75 21.12
CA TYR A 139 2.55 -4.03 19.68
C TYR A 139 3.80 -3.47 19.01
N LYS A 140 4.49 -2.48 19.59
CA LYS A 140 5.75 -1.98 19.02
C LYS A 140 6.83 -3.09 18.91
N PRO A 141 7.06 -3.95 19.92
CA PRO A 141 8.01 -5.04 19.78
C PRO A 141 7.64 -6.02 18.67
N LEU A 142 6.35 -6.35 18.53
CA LEU A 142 5.85 -7.25 17.48
C LEU A 142 6.01 -6.63 16.08
N LEU A 143 5.72 -5.33 15.95
CA LEU A 143 5.95 -4.58 14.71
C LEU A 143 7.41 -4.59 14.30
N LEU A 144 8.32 -4.25 15.21
CA LEU A 144 9.75 -4.22 14.92
C LEU A 144 10.28 -5.60 14.56
N SER A 145 9.82 -6.64 15.27
CA SER A 145 10.14 -8.02 14.90
C SER A 145 9.69 -8.37 13.49
N ALA A 146 8.47 -7.98 13.08
CA ALA A 146 7.98 -8.24 11.72
C ALA A 146 8.77 -7.46 10.66
N VAL A 147 9.14 -6.20 10.95
CA VAL A 147 9.96 -5.38 10.05
C VAL A 147 11.37 -5.96 9.88
N ASP A 148 12.01 -6.40 10.96
CA ASP A 148 13.36 -7.01 10.91
C ASP A 148 13.38 -8.30 10.08
N GLN A 149 12.25 -8.99 9.97
CA GLN A 149 12.11 -10.23 9.21
C GLN A 149 11.96 -10.02 7.71
N LEU A 150 11.64 -8.80 7.26
CA LEU A 150 11.44 -8.47 5.84
C LEU A 150 12.70 -8.70 4.99
N ASP A 151 13.89 -8.65 5.60
CA ASP A 151 15.15 -8.94 4.90
C ASP A 151 15.20 -10.36 4.31
N TRP A 152 14.40 -11.30 4.82
CA TRP A 152 14.23 -12.62 4.20
C TRP A 152 13.67 -12.53 2.77
N TYR A 153 12.81 -11.55 2.49
CA TYR A 153 12.23 -11.33 1.17
C TYR A 153 13.19 -10.61 0.22
N TRP A 154 14.32 -10.07 0.72
CA TRP A 154 15.28 -9.39 -0.13
C TRP A 154 15.85 -10.34 -1.18
N ASN A 155 15.74 -9.93 -2.45
CA ASN A 155 16.27 -10.65 -3.59
C ASN A 155 17.25 -9.74 -4.35
N PRO A 156 18.57 -9.95 -4.21
CA PRO A 156 19.58 -9.15 -4.89
C PRO A 156 19.58 -9.35 -6.41
N ASN A 157 18.91 -10.41 -6.91
CA ASN A 157 18.82 -10.74 -8.32
C ASN A 157 17.51 -10.29 -8.97
N CYS A 158 16.68 -9.51 -8.26
CA CYS A 158 15.52 -8.92 -8.90
C CYS A 158 15.97 -7.96 -10.00
N ALA A 159 15.83 -8.44 -11.24
CA ALA A 159 16.11 -7.66 -12.43
C ALA A 159 15.22 -6.41 -12.45
N GLY A 160 15.72 -5.37 -13.08
CA GLY A 160 14.90 -4.24 -13.47
C GLY A 160 14.37 -4.38 -14.90
N SER A 161 13.29 -3.67 -15.22
CA SER A 161 12.76 -3.62 -16.59
C SER A 161 13.61 -2.75 -17.51
N ALA A 162 14.34 -1.76 -16.98
CA ALA A 162 15.16 -0.85 -17.79
C ALA A 162 16.58 -1.38 -18.02
N PRO A 163 17.17 -1.20 -19.23
CA PRO A 163 18.59 -1.47 -19.47
C PRO A 163 19.48 -0.67 -18.50
N GLY A 164 20.33 -1.37 -17.74
CA GLY A 164 21.20 -0.75 -16.73
C GLY A 164 20.54 -0.49 -15.37
N ALA A 165 19.29 -0.95 -15.16
CA ALA A 165 18.65 -0.90 -13.85
C ALA A 165 19.49 -1.65 -12.80
N THR A 166 19.58 -1.06 -11.61
CA THR A 166 20.30 -1.69 -10.49
C THR A 166 19.48 -2.88 -9.98
N PRO A 167 20.05 -4.09 -9.93
CA PRO A 167 19.34 -5.25 -9.40
C PRO A 167 19.19 -5.14 -7.88
N GLY A 168 18.09 -5.66 -7.35
CA GLY A 168 17.84 -5.71 -5.91
C GLY A 168 16.50 -5.09 -5.49
N GLY A 169 15.59 -5.93 -5.03
CA GLY A 169 14.28 -5.54 -4.49
C GLY A 169 13.75 -6.62 -3.55
N TYR A 170 12.62 -6.36 -2.89
CA TYR A 170 11.93 -7.37 -2.10
C TYR A 170 11.05 -8.23 -3.03
N GLY A 171 11.34 -9.53 -3.08
CA GLY A 171 10.60 -10.50 -3.88
C GLY A 171 9.32 -10.96 -3.19
N VAL A 172 8.38 -11.52 -3.94
CA VAL A 172 7.11 -12.09 -3.42
C VAL A 172 7.37 -13.12 -2.32
N ARG A 173 8.48 -13.86 -2.44
CA ARG A 173 9.12 -14.66 -1.38
C ARG A 173 10.64 -14.62 -1.61
N HIS A 174 11.42 -15.18 -0.69
CA HIS A 174 12.86 -15.33 -0.85
C HIS A 174 13.25 -15.96 -2.20
N GLY A 175 14.06 -15.24 -2.99
CA GLY A 175 14.53 -15.67 -4.31
C GLY A 175 13.48 -15.71 -5.42
N GLN A 176 12.24 -15.27 -5.16
CA GLN A 176 11.15 -15.22 -6.14
C GLN A 176 11.09 -13.86 -6.85
N PRO A 177 10.28 -13.72 -7.93
CA PRO A 177 10.11 -12.45 -8.64
C PRO A 177 9.71 -11.29 -7.74
N CYS A 178 10.16 -10.08 -8.08
CA CYS A 178 9.73 -8.84 -7.46
C CYS A 178 8.56 -8.23 -8.20
N TYR A 179 7.77 -7.42 -7.50
CA TYR A 179 6.74 -6.57 -8.08
C TYR A 179 6.93 -5.14 -7.58
N TYR A 180 6.71 -4.16 -8.46
CA TYR A 180 6.98 -2.76 -8.13
C TYR A 180 5.94 -2.17 -7.17
N ASP A 181 4.70 -2.64 -7.24
CA ASP A 181 3.62 -2.24 -6.32
C ASP A 181 3.83 -2.81 -4.92
N ASP A 182 4.24 -4.08 -4.80
CA ASP A 182 4.61 -4.70 -3.52
C ASP A 182 5.74 -3.90 -2.83
N ASN A 183 6.79 -3.53 -3.57
CA ASN A 183 7.90 -2.74 -3.04
C ASN A 183 7.48 -1.31 -2.68
N ALA A 184 6.61 -0.69 -3.47
CA ALA A 184 6.09 0.66 -3.18
C ALA A 184 5.20 0.67 -1.93
N LEU A 185 4.33 -0.33 -1.78
CA LEU A 185 3.48 -0.52 -0.60
C LEU A 185 4.33 -0.74 0.65
N LEU A 186 5.26 -1.69 0.59
CA LEU A 186 6.14 -2.02 1.70
C LEU A 186 7.01 -0.83 2.11
N GLY A 187 7.66 -0.20 1.13
CA GLY A 187 8.52 0.97 1.36
C GLY A 187 7.74 2.13 1.99
N GLY A 188 6.53 2.40 1.51
CA GLY A 188 5.65 3.42 2.09
C GLY A 188 5.21 3.08 3.52
N ASN A 189 4.88 1.82 3.82
CA ASN A 189 4.48 1.41 5.16
C ASN A 189 5.66 1.39 6.14
N MET A 190 6.84 0.91 5.74
CA MET A 190 8.07 1.01 6.55
C MET A 190 8.43 2.46 6.83
N LEU A 191 8.23 3.37 5.87
CA LEU A 191 8.44 4.79 6.10
C LEU A 191 7.46 5.36 7.14
N ASN A 192 6.19 4.95 7.12
CA ASN A 192 5.24 5.31 8.18
C ASN A 192 5.72 4.79 9.55
N VAL A 193 6.18 3.53 9.63
CA VAL A 193 6.76 2.95 10.86
C VAL A 193 7.92 3.80 11.36
N TYR A 194 8.82 4.20 10.46
CA TYR A 194 9.96 5.04 10.80
C TYR A 194 9.52 6.39 11.38
N LEU A 195 8.62 7.08 10.68
CA LEU A 195 8.21 8.45 11.01
C LEU A 195 7.37 8.52 12.30
N ASP A 196 6.54 7.51 12.58
CA ASP A 196 5.51 7.59 13.61
C ASP A 196 5.74 6.70 14.83
N VAL A 197 6.54 5.63 14.71
CA VAL A 197 6.66 4.59 15.76
C VAL A 197 8.12 4.40 16.20
N SER A 198 9.07 4.34 15.26
CA SER A 198 10.48 4.08 15.58
C SER A 198 11.44 4.72 14.59
N LEU A 199 12.19 5.73 15.02
CA LEU A 199 13.23 6.39 14.22
C LEU A 199 14.52 5.55 14.06
N THR A 200 14.40 4.22 14.01
CA THR A 200 15.53 3.32 13.81
C THR A 200 16.03 3.43 12.37
N GLN A 201 17.32 3.72 12.19
CA GLN A 201 17.89 3.95 10.86
C GLN A 201 17.71 2.75 9.91
N SER A 202 17.81 1.52 10.41
CA SER A 202 17.57 0.30 9.61
C SER A 202 16.19 0.26 8.97
N VAL A 203 15.15 0.74 9.66
CA VAL A 203 13.78 0.79 9.13
C VAL A 203 13.70 1.78 7.97
N SER A 204 14.29 2.97 8.12
CA SER A 204 14.34 3.93 7.01
C SER A 204 15.21 3.43 5.85
N ASP A 205 16.33 2.77 6.11
CA ASP A 205 17.22 2.26 5.07
C ASP A 205 16.50 1.20 4.24
N ASN A 206 15.78 0.28 4.89
CA ASN A 206 14.97 -0.73 4.22
C ASN A 206 13.79 -0.09 3.44
N ALA A 207 13.13 0.92 4.01
CA ALA A 207 12.10 1.69 3.29
C ALA A 207 12.64 2.28 1.99
N PHE A 208 13.82 2.93 2.03
CA PHE A 208 14.44 3.53 0.85
C PHE A 208 15.03 2.51 -0.12
N LYS A 209 15.45 1.32 0.32
CA LYS A 209 15.78 0.21 -0.60
C LYS A 209 14.57 -0.18 -1.44
N ALA A 210 13.40 -0.36 -0.81
CA ALA A 210 12.17 -0.74 -1.51
C ALA A 210 11.67 0.37 -2.44
N LEU A 211 11.60 1.62 -1.96
CA LEU A 211 11.17 2.77 -2.76
C LEU A 211 12.16 3.06 -3.91
N GLY A 212 13.46 2.96 -3.64
CA GLY A 212 14.51 3.14 -4.64
C GLY A 212 14.49 2.08 -5.73
N TYR A 213 14.12 0.84 -5.43
CA TYR A 213 13.92 -0.19 -6.45
C TYR A 213 12.84 0.20 -7.46
N VAL A 214 11.72 0.78 -7.00
CA VAL A 214 10.66 1.29 -7.87
C VAL A 214 11.13 2.50 -8.66
N ASP A 215 11.82 3.44 -7.99
CA ASP A 215 12.29 4.68 -8.61
C ASP A 215 13.31 4.44 -9.75
N ASN A 216 14.23 3.50 -9.53
CA ASN A 216 15.27 3.14 -10.49
C ASN A 216 14.75 2.37 -11.73
N ASN A 217 13.46 2.05 -11.78
CA ASN A 217 12.84 1.24 -12.84
C ASN A 217 11.73 1.98 -13.60
N GLN A 218 11.68 3.30 -13.47
CA GLN A 218 10.73 4.12 -14.21
C GLN A 218 11.12 4.22 -15.69
N ASN A 219 10.11 4.33 -16.53
CA ASN A 219 10.26 4.75 -17.91
C ASN A 219 10.38 6.28 -18.03
N SER A 220 10.58 6.77 -19.26
CA SER A 220 10.75 8.19 -19.57
C SER A 220 9.55 9.08 -19.21
N HIS A 221 8.42 8.50 -18.84
CA HIS A 221 7.19 9.21 -18.46
C HIS A 221 6.91 9.12 -16.96
N ASN A 222 7.92 8.74 -16.17
CA ASN A 222 7.80 8.45 -14.73
C ASN A 222 6.81 7.31 -14.41
N GLY A 223 6.37 6.56 -15.43
CA GLY A 223 5.57 5.36 -15.27
C GLY A 223 6.46 4.19 -14.90
N VAL A 224 5.85 3.15 -14.33
CA VAL A 224 6.50 1.87 -14.06
C VAL A 224 5.52 0.76 -14.40
N SER A 225 6.02 -0.37 -14.90
CA SER A 225 5.20 -1.57 -15.13
C SER A 225 4.76 -2.19 -13.80
N GLN A 226 3.98 -3.28 -13.87
CA GLN A 226 3.59 -4.00 -12.66
C GLN A 226 4.78 -4.80 -12.10
N LYS A 227 5.54 -5.46 -12.98
CA LYS A 227 6.69 -6.28 -12.59
C LYS A 227 7.85 -6.17 -13.57
N PRO A 228 9.05 -6.64 -13.16
CA PRO A 228 10.20 -6.71 -14.04
C PRO A 228 9.97 -7.60 -15.26
N GLY A 229 10.45 -7.14 -16.41
CA GLY A 229 10.41 -7.91 -17.65
C GLY A 229 9.06 -7.89 -18.37
N ASP A 230 8.12 -7.04 -17.92
CA ASP A 230 6.91 -6.77 -18.67
C ASP A 230 7.27 -6.22 -20.07
N PRO A 231 6.67 -6.76 -21.16
CA PRO A 231 7.07 -6.44 -22.52
C PRO A 231 6.78 -4.97 -22.89
N ASP A 232 5.85 -4.32 -22.20
CA ASP A 232 5.44 -2.93 -22.36
C ASP A 232 6.09 -1.98 -21.34
N TRP A 233 7.16 -2.39 -20.65
CA TRP A 233 7.75 -1.59 -19.56
C TRP A 233 8.07 -0.13 -19.95
N SER A 234 8.53 0.10 -21.17
CA SER A 234 8.92 1.44 -21.66
C SER A 234 7.74 2.40 -21.80
N THR A 235 6.52 1.87 -21.75
CA THR A 235 5.26 2.59 -21.98
C THR A 235 4.24 2.40 -20.87
N ALA A 236 4.41 1.40 -20.02
CA ALA A 236 3.48 1.08 -18.95
C ALA A 236 3.43 2.15 -17.86
N PHE A 237 2.22 2.40 -17.36
CA PHE A 237 1.98 3.27 -16.22
C PHE A 237 1.02 2.58 -15.26
N TYR A 238 1.56 1.89 -14.27
CA TYR A 238 0.78 1.24 -13.23
C TYR A 238 0.53 2.21 -12.05
N MET A 239 -0.73 2.34 -11.62
CA MET A 239 -1.13 3.40 -10.66
C MET A 239 -0.60 3.18 -9.25
N SER A 240 -0.60 1.94 -8.79
CA SER A 240 -0.26 1.62 -7.40
C SER A 240 1.17 2.04 -7.05
N PRO A 241 2.23 1.65 -7.78
CA PRO A 241 3.59 2.05 -7.43
C PRO A 241 3.78 3.58 -7.44
N VAL A 242 3.27 4.24 -8.48
CA VAL A 242 3.44 5.68 -8.69
C VAL A 242 2.84 6.50 -7.54
N THR A 243 1.57 6.22 -7.22
CA THR A 243 0.87 6.96 -6.16
C THR A 243 1.46 6.68 -4.78
N ARG A 244 1.91 5.44 -4.52
CA ARG A 244 2.50 5.04 -3.24
C ARG A 244 3.88 5.67 -3.01
N VAL A 245 4.76 5.65 -4.00
CA VAL A 245 6.08 6.32 -3.93
C VAL A 245 5.89 7.83 -3.76
N GLY A 246 5.01 8.44 -4.56
CA GLY A 246 4.68 9.87 -4.44
C GLY A 246 4.22 10.26 -3.04
N ALA A 247 3.33 9.46 -2.44
CA ALA A 247 2.80 9.73 -1.11
C ALA A 247 3.87 9.55 -0.03
N ALA A 248 4.70 8.50 -0.14
CA ALA A 248 5.81 8.25 0.77
C ALA A 248 6.83 9.41 0.77
N TYR A 249 7.26 9.86 -0.41
CA TYR A 249 8.20 10.97 -0.52
C TYR A 249 7.61 12.30 -0.06
N SER A 250 6.31 12.54 -0.29
CA SER A 250 5.63 13.73 0.25
C SER A 250 5.63 13.76 1.78
N ARG A 251 5.38 12.60 2.43
CA ARG A 251 5.43 12.47 3.89
C ARG A 251 6.85 12.67 4.44
N TRP A 252 7.85 12.13 3.74
CA TRP A 252 9.24 12.35 4.12
C TRP A 252 9.61 13.84 4.06
N ALA A 253 9.27 14.52 2.96
CA ALA A 253 9.53 15.94 2.78
C ALA A 253 8.86 16.79 3.88
N ALA A 254 7.63 16.42 4.29
CA ALA A 254 6.93 17.11 5.38
C ALA A 254 7.68 17.04 6.71
N ARG A 255 8.33 15.90 6.99
CA ARG A 255 9.10 15.73 8.23
C ARG A 255 10.51 16.30 8.13
N PHE A 256 11.13 16.22 6.95
CA PHE A 256 12.52 16.58 6.69
C PHE A 256 12.65 17.47 5.45
N PRO A 257 12.19 18.74 5.51
CA PRO A 257 12.08 19.61 4.33
C PRO A 257 13.40 19.93 3.62
N ASN A 258 14.54 19.78 4.33
CA ASN A 258 15.88 20.01 3.79
C ASN A 258 16.66 18.72 3.49
N LYS A 259 16.03 17.54 3.61
CA LYS A 259 16.66 16.25 3.33
C LYS A 259 15.88 15.56 2.21
N PRO A 260 16.38 15.56 0.97
CA PRO A 260 15.67 14.90 -0.12
C PRO A 260 15.53 13.40 0.18
N ALA A 261 14.33 12.85 -0.11
CA ALA A 261 14.05 11.41 0.00
C ALA A 261 14.93 10.59 -0.96
N ALA A 262 15.21 11.17 -2.12
CA ALA A 262 16.15 10.69 -3.13
C ALA A 262 16.71 11.90 -3.91
N PRO A 263 17.91 11.80 -4.52
CA PRO A 263 18.50 12.89 -5.29
C PRO A 263 17.53 13.47 -6.33
N GLY A 264 17.27 14.78 -6.28
CA GLY A 264 16.39 15.47 -7.24
C GLY A 264 14.88 15.27 -7.05
N ARG A 265 14.40 14.72 -5.92
CA ARG A 265 12.99 14.29 -5.74
C ARG A 265 12.18 15.09 -4.70
N LEU A 266 12.49 16.37 -4.45
CA LEU A 266 11.72 17.20 -3.48
C LEU A 266 10.28 17.49 -3.94
N THR A 267 10.04 17.55 -5.25
CA THR A 267 8.71 17.84 -5.86
C THR A 267 7.98 16.59 -6.34
N TRP A 268 8.55 15.41 -6.13
CA TRP A 268 8.09 14.17 -6.74
C TRP A 268 6.62 13.85 -6.51
N GLY A 269 6.12 14.08 -5.29
CA GLY A 269 4.70 13.89 -4.98
C GLY A 269 3.78 14.75 -5.86
N THR A 270 4.12 16.02 -6.02
CA THR A 270 3.39 16.96 -6.87
C THR A 270 3.49 16.57 -8.35
N ASP A 271 4.67 16.16 -8.80
CA ASP A 271 4.90 15.71 -10.17
C ASP A 271 4.02 14.48 -10.50
N MET A 272 4.00 13.49 -9.60
CA MET A 272 3.18 12.29 -9.79
C MET A 272 1.69 12.59 -9.70
N PHE A 273 1.28 13.46 -8.77
CA PHE A 273 -0.11 13.89 -8.68
C PHE A 273 -0.57 14.59 -9.96
N ASN A 274 0.25 15.48 -10.51
CA ASN A 274 -0.09 16.16 -11.75
C ASN A 274 -0.14 15.16 -12.92
N GLN A 275 0.84 14.25 -13.01
CA GLN A 275 0.92 13.23 -14.05
C GLN A 275 -0.35 12.36 -14.09
N VAL A 276 -0.77 11.78 -12.96
CA VAL A 276 -1.95 10.89 -12.94
C VAL A 276 -3.25 11.61 -13.29
N ASN A 277 -3.30 12.92 -13.10
CA ASN A 277 -4.47 13.75 -13.41
C ASN A 277 -4.47 14.31 -14.85
N LEU A 278 -3.44 14.06 -15.65
CA LEU A 278 -3.43 14.49 -17.04
C LEU A 278 -4.47 13.71 -17.85
N ALA A 279 -5.32 14.43 -18.59
CA ALA A 279 -6.30 13.81 -19.50
C ALA A 279 -5.65 12.88 -20.53
N SER A 280 -4.43 13.20 -20.97
CA SER A 280 -3.66 12.38 -21.91
C SER A 280 -3.25 11.02 -21.35
N MET A 281 -3.34 10.79 -20.04
CA MET A 281 -3.05 9.50 -19.43
C MET A 281 -4.22 8.52 -19.49
N ASP A 282 -5.45 8.99 -19.75
CA ASP A 282 -6.69 8.18 -19.75
C ASP A 282 -6.95 7.41 -18.43
N LEU A 283 -6.37 7.87 -17.31
CA LEU A 283 -6.47 7.18 -16.01
C LEU A 283 -7.76 7.51 -15.24
N LEU A 284 -8.33 8.69 -15.45
CA LEU A 284 -9.57 9.16 -14.82
C LEU A 284 -10.76 8.82 -15.72
N ALA A 285 -11.55 7.82 -15.32
CA ALA A 285 -12.72 7.40 -16.08
C ALA A 285 -13.85 8.45 -16.04
N PRO A 286 -14.83 8.40 -16.96
CA PRO A 286 -15.99 9.31 -16.96
C PRO A 286 -16.81 9.31 -15.65
N SER A 287 -16.72 8.25 -14.85
CA SER A 287 -17.32 8.18 -13.51
C SER A 287 -16.61 9.07 -12.47
N GLY A 288 -15.48 9.69 -12.82
CA GLY A 288 -14.64 10.46 -11.89
C GLY A 288 -13.75 9.60 -10.99
N LEU A 289 -13.60 8.31 -11.31
CA LEU A 289 -12.80 7.33 -10.56
C LEU A 289 -11.59 6.85 -11.37
N PHE A 290 -10.54 6.42 -10.68
CA PHE A 290 -9.28 6.02 -11.30
C PHE A 290 -9.23 4.53 -11.67
N ARG A 291 -8.65 4.28 -12.85
CA ARG A 291 -8.36 2.94 -13.38
C ARG A 291 -7.05 2.37 -12.83
N GLY A 292 -6.75 1.11 -13.17
CA GLY A 292 -5.55 0.36 -12.78
C GLY A 292 -4.21 0.92 -13.27
N GLY A 293 -4.22 1.45 -14.48
CA GLY A 293 -3.03 1.89 -15.19
C GLY A 293 -3.36 2.17 -16.65
N ALA A 294 -2.32 2.48 -17.41
CA ALA A 294 -2.41 2.73 -18.84
C ALA A 294 -1.12 2.33 -19.56
N THR A 295 -1.21 2.13 -20.86
CA THR A 295 -0.05 1.95 -21.75
C THR A 295 0.05 3.19 -22.64
N CYS A 296 1.20 3.85 -22.61
CA CYS A 296 1.46 5.09 -23.34
C CYS A 296 2.13 4.84 -24.69
N ASN A 297 2.02 5.76 -25.64
CA ASN A 297 2.84 5.68 -26.85
C ASN A 297 4.32 5.97 -26.53
N THR A 298 5.24 5.25 -27.17
CA THR A 298 6.67 5.60 -27.15
C THR A 298 6.91 6.78 -28.08
N ALA A 299 7.36 7.91 -27.55
CA ALA A 299 7.94 9.05 -28.29
C ALA A 299 7.24 9.46 -29.61
N GLY A 300 6.20 10.29 -29.50
CA GLY A 300 5.60 11.09 -30.58
C GLY A 300 4.67 12.14 -29.96
N GLN A 301 4.64 13.37 -30.48
CA GLN A 301 3.65 14.36 -30.06
C GLN A 301 2.35 14.15 -30.85
N PRO A 302 1.18 14.05 -30.20
CA PRO A 302 0.97 14.17 -28.74
C PRO A 302 1.25 12.87 -27.95
N PHE A 303 1.75 13.04 -26.73
CA PHE A 303 1.83 11.97 -25.73
C PHE A 303 0.40 11.55 -25.35
N VAL A 304 0.07 10.28 -25.58
CA VAL A 304 -1.27 9.72 -25.34
C VAL A 304 -1.12 8.32 -24.77
N CYS A 305 -1.87 8.03 -23.73
CA CYS A 305 -1.99 6.70 -23.15
C CYS A 305 -3.40 6.16 -23.36
N ASP A 306 -3.47 4.83 -23.38
CA ASP A 306 -4.71 4.07 -23.43
C ASP A 306 -4.77 3.23 -22.16
N SER A 307 -5.78 3.49 -21.33
CA SER A 307 -6.04 2.66 -20.15
C SER A 307 -6.68 1.32 -20.50
N GLY A 308 -7.07 1.15 -21.76
CA GLY A 308 -7.82 0.02 -22.27
C GLY A 308 -9.14 -0.15 -21.52
N ASN A 309 -9.54 -1.42 -21.34
CA ASN A 309 -10.70 -1.79 -20.54
C ASN A 309 -10.36 -1.98 -19.06
N SER A 310 -9.28 -1.39 -18.55
CA SER A 310 -8.95 -1.45 -17.12
C SER A 310 -10.07 -0.83 -16.30
N GLY A 311 -10.72 -1.65 -15.46
CA GLY A 311 -11.80 -1.22 -14.59
C GLY A 311 -11.36 -0.15 -13.58
N VAL A 312 -12.32 0.65 -13.12
CA VAL A 312 -12.08 1.56 -11.99
C VAL A 312 -11.96 0.77 -10.70
N LEU A 313 -11.06 1.20 -9.82
CA LEU A 313 -10.81 0.55 -8.53
C LEU A 313 -10.83 1.58 -7.41
N ALA A 314 -11.47 1.22 -6.29
CA ALA A 314 -11.51 2.08 -5.10
C ALA A 314 -10.08 2.39 -4.64
N GLY A 315 -9.20 1.38 -4.62
CA GLY A 315 -7.81 1.52 -4.18
C GLY A 315 -6.99 2.54 -4.92
N ASN A 316 -7.17 2.65 -6.24
CA ASN A 316 -6.45 3.64 -7.04
C ASN A 316 -7.00 5.04 -6.78
N SER A 317 -8.33 5.17 -6.72
CA SER A 317 -9.00 6.44 -6.45
C SER A 317 -8.62 6.98 -5.07
N THR A 318 -8.66 6.12 -4.04
CA THR A 318 -8.21 6.45 -2.69
C THR A 318 -6.70 6.68 -2.63
N GLY A 319 -5.91 6.01 -3.47
CA GLY A 319 -4.45 6.19 -3.56
C GLY A 319 -4.07 7.58 -4.06
N VAL A 320 -4.74 8.07 -5.11
CA VAL A 320 -4.53 9.44 -5.62
C VAL A 320 -4.98 10.49 -4.58
N ALA A 321 -6.11 10.25 -3.91
CA ALA A 321 -6.57 11.14 -2.84
C ALA A 321 -5.61 11.15 -1.63
N ALA A 322 -5.07 9.99 -1.24
CA ALA A 322 -4.06 9.90 -0.18
C ALA A 322 -2.74 10.60 -0.55
N LEU A 323 -2.35 10.56 -1.84
CA LEU A 323 -1.23 11.36 -2.36
C LEU A 323 -1.53 12.86 -2.25
N ALA A 324 -2.70 13.32 -2.69
CA ALA A 324 -3.12 14.73 -2.56
C ALA A 324 -3.08 15.18 -1.08
N LEU A 325 -3.60 14.34 -0.19
CA LEU A 325 -3.59 14.60 1.25
C LEU A 325 -2.17 14.68 1.82
N ALA A 326 -1.25 13.83 1.36
CA ALA A 326 0.15 13.88 1.76
C ALA A 326 0.85 15.17 1.30
N ILE A 327 0.54 15.65 0.09
CA ILE A 327 1.04 16.95 -0.43
C ILE A 327 0.50 18.09 0.43
N HIS A 328 -0.80 18.11 0.74
CA HIS A 328 -1.39 19.14 1.60
C HIS A 328 -0.78 19.14 3.01
N LYS A 329 -0.55 17.96 3.61
CA LYS A 329 0.12 17.85 4.91
C LYS A 329 1.54 18.39 4.89
N ASN A 330 2.25 18.26 3.76
CA ASN A 330 3.58 18.85 3.56
C ASN A 330 3.51 20.38 3.36
N ASN A 331 2.52 20.86 2.62
CA ASN A 331 2.30 22.27 2.34
C ASN A 331 0.83 22.66 2.57
N PRO A 332 0.45 23.08 3.80
CA PRO A 332 -0.94 23.41 4.13
C PRO A 332 -1.55 24.54 3.29
N SER A 333 -0.72 25.35 2.62
CA SER A 333 -1.20 26.38 1.68
C SER A 333 -1.81 25.78 0.40
N GLU A 334 -1.52 24.52 0.07
CA GLU A 334 -2.14 23.80 -1.05
C GLU A 334 -3.53 23.26 -0.66
N THR A 335 -4.46 24.14 -0.32
CA THR A 335 -5.84 23.80 0.06
C THR A 335 -6.60 23.09 -1.05
N ALA A 336 -6.24 23.33 -2.32
CA ALA A 336 -6.81 22.63 -3.47
C ALA A 336 -6.57 21.10 -3.42
N LYS A 337 -5.47 20.64 -2.80
CA LYS A 337 -5.19 19.19 -2.66
C LYS A 337 -6.07 18.54 -1.60
N LEU A 338 -6.41 19.25 -0.53
CA LEU A 338 -7.40 18.79 0.45
C LEU A 338 -8.79 18.70 -0.20
N ALA A 339 -9.23 19.77 -0.89
CA ALA A 339 -10.51 19.77 -1.59
C ALA A 339 -10.61 18.64 -2.63
N TYR A 340 -9.51 18.37 -3.35
CA TYR A 340 -9.43 17.23 -4.27
C TYR A 340 -9.63 15.89 -3.55
N ALA A 341 -8.93 15.67 -2.43
CA ALA A 341 -9.04 14.43 -1.67
C ALA A 341 -10.47 14.20 -1.12
N GLN A 342 -11.10 15.26 -0.60
CA GLN A 342 -12.49 15.24 -0.14
C GLN A 342 -13.45 14.93 -1.29
N SER A 343 -13.29 15.59 -2.44
CA SER A 343 -14.13 15.36 -3.62
C SER A 343 -14.00 13.92 -4.14
N MET A 344 -12.77 13.39 -4.23
CA MET A 344 -12.53 12.02 -4.66
C MET A 344 -13.15 11.01 -3.69
N MET A 345 -13.02 11.24 -2.38
CA MET A 345 -13.64 10.38 -1.37
C MET A 345 -15.16 10.36 -1.50
N ASN A 346 -15.79 11.51 -1.73
CA ASN A 346 -17.23 11.59 -2.00
C ASN A 346 -17.62 10.79 -3.26
N THR A 347 -16.85 10.90 -4.34
CA THR A 347 -17.07 10.10 -5.56
C THR A 347 -16.95 8.59 -5.29
N VAL A 348 -15.96 8.18 -4.50
CA VAL A 348 -15.80 6.77 -4.07
C VAL A 348 -17.04 6.31 -3.31
N LEU A 349 -17.47 7.04 -2.28
CA LEU A 349 -18.64 6.68 -1.47
C LEU A 349 -19.95 6.68 -2.26
N ALA A 350 -20.08 7.54 -3.28
CA ALA A 350 -21.25 7.60 -4.15
C ALA A 350 -21.33 6.44 -5.15
N HIS A 351 -20.28 5.63 -5.30
CA HIS A 351 -20.24 4.54 -6.26
C HIS A 351 -21.06 3.32 -5.78
N SER A 352 -22.34 3.29 -6.15
CA SER A 352 -23.33 2.31 -5.67
C SER A 352 -22.99 0.85 -5.92
N ALA A 353 -22.16 0.53 -6.93
CA ALA A 353 -21.69 -0.83 -7.16
C ALA A 353 -20.70 -1.35 -6.09
N TRP A 354 -20.12 -0.44 -5.30
CA TRP A 354 -19.18 -0.78 -4.21
C TRP A 354 -19.82 -0.71 -2.83
N PHE A 355 -20.83 0.15 -2.66
CA PHE A 355 -21.48 0.39 -1.38
C PHE A 355 -22.96 -0.01 -1.47
N PRO A 356 -23.30 -1.29 -1.26
CA PRO A 356 -24.68 -1.74 -1.29
C PRO A 356 -25.45 -1.17 -0.11
N SER A 357 -26.78 -1.05 -0.26
CA SER A 357 -27.67 -0.53 0.78
C SER A 357 -27.72 -1.40 2.05
N SER A 358 -27.23 -2.63 1.99
CA SER A 358 -27.08 -3.54 3.13
C SER A 358 -25.89 -3.18 4.04
N GLY A 359 -24.98 -2.32 3.58
CA GLY A 359 -23.77 -1.94 4.30
C GLY A 359 -22.50 -2.66 3.81
N GLY A 360 -21.36 -2.27 4.37
CA GLY A 360 -20.04 -2.79 4.01
C GLY A 360 -19.52 -2.30 2.66
N ILE A 361 -18.53 -3.02 2.11
CA ILE A 361 -17.86 -2.65 0.85
C ILE A 361 -17.57 -3.86 -0.05
N LYS A 362 -18.02 -3.79 -1.30
CA LYS A 362 -17.84 -4.80 -2.37
C LYS A 362 -16.58 -4.51 -3.19
N GLN A 363 -15.42 -4.63 -2.55
CA GLN A 363 -14.10 -4.51 -3.16
C GLN A 363 -13.10 -5.50 -2.53
N ASN A 364 -11.93 -5.65 -3.14
CA ASN A 364 -10.80 -6.35 -2.53
C ASN A 364 -10.47 -5.73 -1.16
N ALA A 365 -10.24 -6.60 -0.17
CA ALA A 365 -10.09 -6.20 1.22
C ALA A 365 -8.91 -5.23 1.46
N PRO A 366 -7.65 -5.56 1.09
CA PRO A 366 -6.53 -4.62 1.19
C PRO A 366 -6.65 -3.36 0.33
N THR A 367 -6.99 -3.51 -0.96
CA THR A 367 -6.86 -2.38 -1.91
C THR A 367 -8.09 -1.50 -1.94
N GLY A 368 -9.30 -2.02 -1.76
CA GLY A 368 -10.52 -1.20 -1.73
C GLY A 368 -11.07 -1.02 -0.32
N GLY A 369 -11.24 -2.11 0.43
CA GLY A 369 -11.84 -2.11 1.77
C GLY A 369 -11.07 -1.24 2.76
N TYR A 370 -9.86 -1.68 3.11
CA TYR A 370 -8.99 -0.97 4.03
C TYR A 370 -8.64 0.44 3.50
N ALA A 371 -8.31 0.59 2.22
CA ALA A 371 -7.90 1.88 1.67
C ALA A 371 -8.99 2.96 1.77
N THR A 372 -10.27 2.57 1.66
CA THR A 372 -11.43 3.45 1.87
C THR A 372 -11.51 3.89 3.33
N ILE A 373 -11.44 2.94 4.28
CA ILE A 373 -11.48 3.25 5.72
C ILE A 373 -10.28 4.11 6.14
N ASP A 374 -9.09 3.80 5.60
CA ASP A 374 -7.85 4.54 5.85
C ASP A 374 -7.97 6.00 5.42
N LEU A 375 -8.43 6.26 4.20
CA LEU A 375 -8.60 7.61 3.71
C LEU A 375 -9.65 8.41 4.50
N LEU A 376 -10.79 7.79 4.85
CA LEU A 376 -11.81 8.41 5.70
C LEU A 376 -11.24 8.82 7.07
N CYS A 377 -10.48 7.92 7.71
CA CYS A 377 -9.82 8.21 8.97
C CYS A 377 -8.79 9.33 8.84
N GLN A 378 -8.01 9.35 7.75
CA GLN A 378 -7.02 10.39 7.50
C GLN A 378 -7.61 11.76 7.18
N LEU A 379 -8.77 11.81 6.50
CA LEU A 379 -9.51 13.05 6.26
C LEU A 379 -10.04 13.62 7.57
N TYR A 380 -10.70 12.80 8.40
CA TYR A 380 -11.17 13.20 9.72
C TYR A 380 -10.04 13.78 10.60
N LEU A 381 -8.87 13.13 10.63
CA LEU A 381 -7.72 13.64 11.39
C LEU A 381 -7.24 15.02 10.92
N LEU A 382 -7.51 15.40 9.68
CA LEU A 382 -7.01 16.63 9.09
C LEU A 382 -8.02 17.77 9.21
N ASP A 383 -9.30 17.53 8.90
CA ASP A 383 -10.34 18.57 8.84
C ASP A 383 -11.37 18.50 9.98
N ASN A 384 -11.35 17.43 10.80
CA ASN A 384 -12.32 17.14 11.85
C ASN A 384 -13.80 17.07 11.39
N ASP A 385 -14.06 16.85 10.09
CA ASP A 385 -15.42 16.67 9.60
C ASP A 385 -15.97 15.30 10.03
N VAL A 386 -16.97 15.34 10.93
CA VAL A 386 -17.60 14.16 11.52
C VAL A 386 -18.24 13.24 10.47
N THR A 387 -18.53 13.73 9.27
CA THR A 387 -19.05 12.93 8.16
C THR A 387 -18.07 11.82 7.78
N TRP A 388 -16.78 12.11 7.75
CA TRP A 388 -15.75 11.10 7.48
C TRP A 388 -15.67 10.05 8.58
N TYR A 389 -15.70 10.50 9.85
CA TYR A 389 -15.73 9.60 11.01
C TYR A 389 -16.97 8.69 10.98
N ASN A 390 -18.16 9.24 10.74
CA ASN A 390 -19.41 8.47 10.70
C ASN A 390 -19.41 7.45 9.56
N SER A 391 -18.83 7.80 8.40
CA SER A 391 -18.70 6.89 7.27
C SER A 391 -17.74 5.74 7.56
N ALA A 392 -16.57 6.03 8.17
CA ALA A 392 -15.63 5.00 8.62
C ALA A 392 -16.27 4.10 9.68
N LYS A 393 -16.96 4.71 10.65
CA LYS A 393 -17.69 4.01 11.72
C LYS A 393 -18.71 3.03 11.14
N SER A 394 -19.50 3.46 10.15
CA SER A 394 -20.51 2.59 9.55
C SER A 394 -19.90 1.34 8.88
N LEU A 395 -18.76 1.49 8.19
CA LEU A 395 -18.08 0.36 7.58
C LEU A 395 -17.48 -0.57 8.63
N VAL A 396 -16.88 0.00 9.69
CA VAL A 396 -16.29 -0.77 10.80
C VAL A 396 -17.36 -1.49 11.63
N ASP A 397 -18.49 -0.85 11.90
CA ASP A 397 -19.63 -1.46 12.59
C ASP A 397 -20.17 -2.65 11.80
N PHE A 398 -20.30 -2.52 10.47
CA PHE A 398 -20.72 -3.63 9.61
C PHE A 398 -19.73 -4.79 9.66
N LEU A 399 -18.42 -4.51 9.59
CA LEU A 399 -17.40 -5.54 9.75
C LEU A 399 -17.57 -6.27 11.10
N ILE A 400 -17.69 -5.53 12.19
CA ILE A 400 -17.79 -6.10 13.55
C ILE A 400 -19.08 -6.89 13.76
N ALA A 401 -20.22 -6.39 13.27
CA ALA A 401 -21.52 -6.96 13.51
C ALA A 401 -21.86 -8.12 12.56
N SER A 402 -21.50 -7.96 11.28
CA SER A 402 -22.08 -8.76 10.20
C SER A 402 -21.07 -9.57 9.40
N ASN A 403 -19.86 -9.07 9.14
CA ASN A 403 -18.97 -9.74 8.18
C ASN A 403 -18.18 -10.94 8.74
N LYS A 404 -18.00 -11.03 10.06
CA LYS A 404 -17.27 -12.18 10.65
C LYS A 404 -18.09 -13.46 10.53
N ASP A 405 -17.41 -14.57 10.25
CA ASP A 405 -18.00 -15.88 10.45
C ASP A 405 -18.12 -16.25 11.93
N ARG A 406 -18.73 -17.40 12.21
CA ARG A 406 -18.86 -17.96 13.56
C ARG A 406 -17.54 -18.17 14.31
N TYR A 407 -16.41 -18.25 13.59
CA TYR A 407 -15.09 -18.39 14.18
C TYR A 407 -14.42 -17.03 14.41
N GLY A 408 -15.02 -15.95 13.95
CA GLY A 408 -14.51 -14.60 14.04
C GLY A 408 -13.45 -14.28 12.98
N TRP A 409 -13.53 -14.89 11.79
CA TRP A 409 -12.73 -14.53 10.61
C TRP A 409 -13.56 -13.72 9.62
N TYR A 410 -12.97 -12.66 9.07
CA TYR A 410 -13.61 -11.81 8.06
C TYR A 410 -13.59 -12.50 6.69
N ALA A 411 -14.55 -12.15 5.84
CA ALA A 411 -14.61 -12.66 4.48
C ALA A 411 -13.33 -12.29 3.71
N ASN A 412 -12.82 -13.19 2.86
CA ASN A 412 -11.49 -13.06 2.25
C ASN A 412 -11.35 -11.92 1.21
N GLY A 413 -12.39 -11.15 0.93
CA GLY A 413 -12.48 -10.22 -0.19
C GLY A 413 -12.80 -10.95 -1.51
N VAL A 414 -13.16 -10.19 -2.55
CA VAL A 414 -13.36 -10.74 -3.91
C VAL A 414 -12.11 -11.55 -4.31
N PRO A 415 -12.24 -12.86 -4.62
CA PRO A 415 -11.15 -13.65 -5.20
C PRO A 415 -10.97 -13.20 -6.65
N GLY A 416 -9.83 -12.61 -7.00
CA GLY A 416 -9.59 -12.21 -8.39
C GLY A 416 -8.54 -11.15 -8.58
N ASP A 417 -7.27 -11.55 -8.47
CA ASP A 417 -6.23 -11.05 -9.38
C ASP A 417 -5.40 -12.23 -9.92
N GLY A 418 -6.08 -13.37 -10.18
CA GLY A 418 -5.50 -14.48 -10.96
C GLY A 418 -5.57 -15.91 -10.40
N ASP A 419 -6.51 -16.30 -9.55
CA ASP A 419 -6.73 -17.74 -9.29
C ASP A 419 -8.21 -18.10 -9.09
N THR A 420 -8.63 -19.06 -9.92
CA THR A 420 -9.92 -19.75 -10.08
C THR A 420 -11.20 -19.02 -9.65
N GLY A 421 -11.92 -18.44 -10.63
CA GLY A 421 -13.22 -18.95 -11.08
C GLY A 421 -14.29 -19.44 -10.09
N GLU A 422 -14.22 -19.14 -8.81
CA GLU A 422 -15.33 -19.35 -7.88
C GLU A 422 -16.23 -18.11 -7.92
N THR A 423 -16.89 -17.93 -9.06
CA THR A 423 -18.28 -17.49 -9.02
C THR A 423 -19.08 -18.61 -8.37
N ASP A 424 -18.99 -18.73 -7.05
CA ASP A 424 -20.09 -19.28 -6.29
C ASP A 424 -21.31 -18.48 -6.75
N GLY A 425 -22.34 -19.17 -7.24
CA GLY A 425 -23.47 -18.59 -7.99
C GLY A 425 -24.37 -17.66 -7.18
N ASP A 426 -23.80 -16.74 -6.41
CA ASP A 426 -24.45 -15.64 -5.72
C ASP A 426 -24.78 -14.53 -6.73
N PRO A 427 -26.05 -14.36 -7.12
CA PRO A 427 -26.47 -13.31 -8.04
C PRO A 427 -26.31 -11.90 -7.45
N SER A 428 -26.08 -11.75 -6.13
CA SER A 428 -25.78 -10.45 -5.52
C SER A 428 -24.30 -10.04 -5.69
N GLY A 429 -23.42 -11.01 -5.96
CA GLY A 429 -21.97 -10.84 -6.04
C GLY A 429 -21.36 -10.26 -4.75
N LEU A 430 -21.97 -10.55 -3.59
CA LEU A 430 -21.47 -10.14 -2.28
C LEU A 430 -20.60 -11.21 -1.64
N ALA A 431 -20.76 -12.48 -2.05
CA ALA A 431 -19.99 -13.61 -1.56
C ALA A 431 -18.48 -13.32 -1.52
N GLY A 432 -17.87 -13.58 -0.37
CA GLY A 432 -16.47 -13.35 -0.09
C GLY A 432 -16.11 -11.90 0.19
N THR A 433 -17.00 -10.92 0.01
CA THR A 433 -16.66 -9.49 0.18
C THR A 433 -16.91 -8.96 1.59
N TRP A 434 -16.39 -7.77 1.89
CA TRP A 434 -16.68 -7.05 3.13
C TRP A 434 -18.09 -6.43 3.17
N ALA A 435 -18.90 -6.65 2.14
CA ALA A 435 -20.33 -6.34 2.13
C ALA A 435 -21.21 -7.58 2.34
N GLU A 436 -20.62 -8.77 2.50
CA GLU A 436 -21.36 -9.97 2.86
C GLU A 436 -21.77 -9.93 4.34
N ASP A 437 -23.08 -10.04 4.60
CA ASP A 437 -23.59 -10.35 5.93
C ASP A 437 -23.50 -11.86 6.17
N ARG A 438 -22.64 -12.22 7.12
CA ARG A 438 -22.32 -13.60 7.51
C ARG A 438 -22.90 -13.94 8.89
N THR A 439 -23.81 -13.12 9.41
CA THR A 439 -24.56 -13.44 10.64
C THR A 439 -25.39 -14.71 10.45
N GLY A 440 -25.39 -15.60 11.46
CA GLY A 440 -26.15 -16.84 11.41
C GLY A 440 -25.57 -17.95 10.51
N ASN A 441 -24.46 -17.72 9.81
CA ASN A 441 -23.82 -18.77 9.02
C ASN A 441 -23.25 -19.88 9.92
N THR A 442 -23.81 -21.09 9.77
CA THR A 442 -23.45 -22.27 10.59
C THR A 442 -22.22 -23.01 10.08
N ARG A 443 -21.62 -22.56 8.98
CA ARG A 443 -20.37 -23.09 8.42
C ARG A 443 -19.45 -21.91 8.11
N PRO A 444 -18.11 -22.09 8.14
CA PRO A 444 -17.25 -21.05 7.60
C PRO A 444 -17.59 -20.92 6.11
N ALA A 445 -17.92 -19.71 5.68
CA ALA A 445 -18.21 -19.44 4.27
C ALA A 445 -16.95 -19.70 3.42
N ASP A 446 -15.78 -19.50 4.02
CA ASP A 446 -14.48 -19.74 3.40
C ASP A 446 -13.84 -21.03 3.93
N THR A 447 -13.37 -21.88 3.02
CA THR A 447 -12.52 -23.04 3.36
C THR A 447 -11.14 -22.61 3.89
N GLN A 448 -10.80 -21.32 3.80
CA GLN A 448 -9.54 -20.74 4.26
C GLN A 448 -9.74 -19.38 4.92
N ALA A 449 -8.93 -19.05 5.92
CA ALA A 449 -8.72 -17.66 6.34
C ALA A 449 -7.38 -17.17 5.78
N ARG A 450 -7.38 -16.12 4.94
CA ARG A 450 -6.16 -15.58 4.32
C ARG A 450 -5.56 -14.46 5.16
N LEU A 451 -4.27 -14.54 5.50
CA LEU A 451 -3.63 -13.54 6.37
C LEU A 451 -3.80 -12.13 5.80
N ILE A 452 -3.63 -11.96 4.49
CA ILE A 452 -3.70 -10.64 3.84
C ILE A 452 -5.02 -9.92 4.16
N THR A 453 -6.13 -10.65 4.13
CA THR A 453 -7.46 -10.10 4.40
C THR A 453 -7.71 -9.92 5.88
N GLN A 454 -7.29 -10.88 6.71
CA GLN A 454 -7.44 -10.75 8.17
C GLN A 454 -6.59 -9.61 8.72
N ALA A 455 -5.38 -9.41 8.19
CA ALA A 455 -4.51 -8.30 8.54
C ALA A 455 -5.04 -6.96 8.04
N ALA A 456 -5.61 -6.90 6.83
CA ALA A 456 -6.29 -5.70 6.33
C ALA A 456 -7.50 -5.31 7.21
N ALA A 457 -8.30 -6.30 7.63
CA ALA A 457 -9.40 -6.07 8.57
C ALA A 457 -8.88 -5.59 9.94
N ALA A 458 -7.85 -6.24 10.48
CA ALA A 458 -7.23 -5.81 11.74
C ALA A 458 -6.71 -4.36 11.65
N ALA A 459 -6.02 -4.00 10.56
CA ALA A 459 -5.54 -2.64 10.32
C ALA A 459 -6.70 -1.63 10.28
N ALA A 460 -7.80 -1.94 9.59
CA ALA A 460 -8.98 -1.07 9.52
C ALA A 460 -9.62 -0.84 10.91
N LEU A 461 -9.82 -1.92 11.68
CA LEU A 461 -10.38 -1.84 13.02
C LEU A 461 -9.50 -1.04 13.98
N LEU A 462 -8.19 -1.28 13.95
CA LEU A 462 -7.22 -0.60 14.82
C LEU A 462 -7.09 0.88 14.46
N GLN A 463 -7.04 1.20 13.17
CA GLN A 463 -7.02 2.59 12.74
C GLN A 463 -8.26 3.34 13.22
N PHE A 464 -9.45 2.78 12.98
CA PHE A 464 -10.68 3.42 13.43
C PHE A 464 -10.74 3.54 14.95
N ALA A 465 -10.34 2.50 15.70
CA ALA A 465 -10.25 2.55 17.15
C ALA A 465 -9.28 3.64 17.66
N TYR A 466 -8.18 3.88 16.94
CA TYR A 466 -7.25 4.98 17.22
C TYR A 466 -7.92 6.35 17.02
N ILE A 467 -8.66 6.51 15.92
CA ILE A 467 -9.43 7.73 15.64
C ILE A 467 -10.52 7.96 16.69
N ASP A 468 -11.27 6.92 17.04
CA ASP A 468 -12.33 6.98 18.04
C ASP A 468 -11.78 7.39 19.41
N LYS A 469 -10.62 6.83 19.80
CA LYS A 469 -9.91 7.24 21.01
C LYS A 469 -9.55 8.73 21.01
N ILE A 470 -8.96 9.24 19.90
CA ILE A 470 -8.62 10.66 19.77
C ILE A 470 -9.87 11.54 19.87
N LYS A 471 -10.92 11.18 19.13
CA LYS A 471 -12.18 11.91 19.10
C LYS A 471 -12.79 12.05 20.50
N ASN A 472 -12.66 11.03 21.34
CA ASN A 472 -13.24 10.99 22.68
C ASN A 472 -12.27 11.46 23.79
N GLY A 473 -11.15 12.11 23.42
CA GLY A 473 -10.23 12.77 24.36
C GLY A 473 -9.25 11.83 25.09
N GLY A 474 -8.92 10.68 24.50
CA GLY A 474 -8.05 9.65 25.10
C GLY A 474 -6.55 9.87 24.94
#